data_AF-A0AAW1JTG1-F1
#
_entry.id   AF-A0AAW1JTG1-F1
#
_cell.length_a   1.000
_cell.length_b   1.000
_cell.length_c   1.000
_cell.angle_alpha   90.00
_cell.angle_beta   90.00
_cell.angle_gamma   90.00
#
_symmetry.space_group_name_H-M   'P 1'
#
loop_
_entity.id
_entity.type
_entity.pdbx_description
1 polymer ?
#
loop_
_entity_poly.entity_id
_entity_poly.type
_entity_poly.pdbx_seq_one_letter_code
_entity_poly.pdbx_strand_id
1 'polypeptide(L)'
;MLENSEVQNDAMHIGVFQQNTWPKVEFLESVIIDNAIMYQKDTGTEQLAPINALSMFVEAGLSRKQYEVIRSFNKKFYPCYSIIQNEKKKCYPKQESYQVTASCAEVNLQHLLDHTVTRLLKYLEEVIRTLNQDDRKKLILISKWGCDGSQQVQFKQKYDNEDVTNEEISYIENQIATLKVTEGIQENYSFSVEHKMTLTMVDGKVCNAATSTKSTMKCYICGATSKDFNNLQLNKEINPLLLAPNQL
;
A
#
# COMPACT_ATOMS: atom_id res chain seq x y z
N MET A 1 -10.71 45.89 -25.37
CA MET A 1 -11.46 44.62 -25.43
C MET A 1 -10.50 43.56 -25.90
N LEU A 2 -10.06 42.70 -25.00
CA LEU A 2 -9.57 41.35 -25.24
C LEU A 2 -9.36 40.78 -23.84
N GLU A 3 -10.30 39.94 -23.44
CA GLU A 3 -10.35 39.21 -22.17
C GLU A 3 -9.20 38.19 -22.14
N ASN A 4 -8.37 38.26 -21.10
CA ASN A 4 -7.46 37.17 -20.76
C ASN A 4 -8.22 36.22 -19.83
N SER A 5 -8.55 35.04 -20.33
CA SER A 5 -9.06 33.93 -19.54
C SER A 5 -7.96 33.42 -18.60
N GLU A 6 -8.15 33.62 -17.30
CA GLU A 6 -7.39 32.95 -16.24
C GLU A 6 -7.71 31.45 -16.27
N VAL A 7 -6.69 30.64 -16.54
CA VAL A 7 -6.74 29.20 -16.28
C VAL A 7 -6.37 29.02 -14.81
N GLN A 8 -7.39 28.78 -13.98
CA GLN A 8 -7.22 28.34 -12.59
C GLN A 8 -6.52 26.98 -12.59
N ASN A 9 -5.28 26.94 -12.09
CA ASN A 9 -4.58 25.72 -11.73
C ASN A 9 -5.00 25.35 -10.31
N ASP A 10 -5.96 24.45 -10.18
CA ASP A 10 -6.31 23.81 -8.92
C ASP A 10 -5.25 22.73 -8.62
N ALA A 11 -4.26 23.10 -7.79
CA ALA A 11 -3.30 22.16 -7.22
C ALA A 11 -3.88 21.64 -5.90
N MET A 12 -4.26 20.36 -5.88
CA MET A 12 -4.94 19.64 -4.81
C MET A 12 -3.93 18.87 -3.93
N HIS A 13 -4.17 18.82 -2.62
CA HIS A 13 -3.20 18.43 -1.59
C HIS A 13 -3.40 17.01 -0.99
N ILE A 14 -2.54 16.06 -1.38
CA ILE A 14 -1.70 15.12 -0.59
C ILE A 14 -2.28 14.32 0.60
N GLY A 15 -2.48 13.02 0.34
CA GLY A 15 -2.23 11.92 1.30
C GLY A 15 -0.73 11.66 1.57
N VAL A 16 -0.39 11.44 2.85
CA VAL A 16 0.99 11.32 3.34
C VAL A 16 1.58 9.92 3.11
N PHE A 17 2.75 9.86 2.49
CA PHE A 17 3.60 8.66 2.42
C PHE A 17 4.49 8.60 3.68
N GLN A 18 4.21 7.68 4.61
CA GLN A 18 5.12 7.39 5.72
C GLN A 18 6.39 6.69 5.19
N GLN A 19 7.55 7.30 5.41
CA GLN A 19 8.76 6.53 5.61
C GLN A 19 8.67 5.89 7.00
N ASN A 20 8.63 4.55 7.00
CA ASN A 20 8.71 3.64 8.15
C ASN A 20 7.37 3.30 8.83
N THR A 21 6.55 2.50 8.13
CA THR A 21 6.04 1.21 8.63
C THR A 21 5.28 0.53 7.50
N TRP A 22 5.83 -0.54 6.92
CA TRP A 22 5.00 -1.47 6.13
C TRP A 22 4.01 -2.13 7.10
N PRO A 23 2.74 -2.31 6.74
CA PRO A 23 1.84 -3.10 7.56
C PRO A 23 2.44 -4.50 7.65
N LYS A 24 2.69 -4.99 8.88
CA LYS A 24 2.91 -6.41 9.12
C LYS A 24 1.66 -7.12 8.62
N VAL A 25 1.78 -7.79 7.49
CA VAL A 25 0.78 -8.73 7.02
C VAL A 25 0.96 -9.97 7.91
N GLU A 26 0.27 -9.97 9.05
CA GLU A 26 0.10 -11.17 9.87
C GLU A 26 -0.78 -12.15 9.08
N PHE A 27 -0.15 -12.92 8.19
CA PHE A 27 -0.75 -14.09 7.57
C PHE A 27 0.17 -15.28 7.83
N LEU A 28 -0.26 -16.14 8.76
CA LEU A 28 0.25 -17.51 8.98
C LEU A 28 1.76 -17.62 9.25
N GLU A 29 2.25 -16.91 10.26
CA GLU A 29 3.65 -16.96 10.72
C GLU A 29 4.09 -18.33 11.30
N SER A 30 3.22 -19.33 11.44
CA SER A 30 3.58 -20.58 12.14
C SER A 30 3.70 -21.84 11.28
N VAL A 31 3.41 -21.82 9.97
CA VAL A 31 3.40 -23.07 9.16
C VAL A 31 4.33 -23.01 7.93
N ILE A 32 4.77 -21.83 7.49
CA ILE A 32 5.57 -21.71 6.24
C ILE A 32 7.06 -21.45 6.52
N ILE A 33 7.43 -20.93 7.69
CA ILE A 33 8.82 -20.58 8.02
C ILE A 33 9.74 -21.82 8.00
N ASP A 34 9.22 -23.00 8.34
CA ASP A 34 10.02 -24.23 8.32
C ASP A 34 10.30 -24.76 6.91
N ASN A 35 9.45 -24.42 5.92
CA ASN A 35 9.59 -24.95 4.56
C ASN A 35 10.44 -24.06 3.63
N ALA A 36 10.54 -22.76 3.90
CA ALA A 36 11.32 -21.84 3.06
C ALA A 36 12.82 -21.75 3.43
N ILE A 37 13.20 -22.17 4.64
CA ILE A 37 14.60 -22.15 5.08
C ILE A 37 15.39 -23.37 4.57
N MET A 38 14.73 -24.43 4.09
CA MET A 38 15.36 -25.74 3.87
C MET A 38 15.81 -26.08 2.45
N TYR A 39 15.79 -25.14 1.49
CA TYR A 39 16.37 -25.40 0.16
C TYR A 39 17.10 -24.19 -0.44
N GLN A 40 18.31 -23.95 0.05
CA GLN A 40 19.39 -23.51 -0.82
C GLN A 40 20.42 -24.62 -0.88
N LYS A 41 20.41 -25.36 -1.99
CA LYS A 41 21.48 -26.28 -2.38
C LYS A 41 22.77 -25.47 -2.40
N ASP A 42 23.72 -25.90 -1.59
CA ASP A 42 25.04 -25.32 -1.46
C ASP A 42 25.76 -25.36 -2.82
N THR A 43 25.71 -24.24 -3.55
CA THR A 43 26.40 -24.04 -4.83
C THR A 43 27.36 -22.86 -4.70
N GLY A 44 28.47 -23.08 -4.00
CA GLY A 44 29.79 -22.51 -4.31
C GLY A 44 29.90 -21.02 -4.65
N THR A 45 29.07 -20.15 -4.06
CA THR A 45 29.18 -18.70 -4.22
C THR A 45 29.61 -18.10 -2.88
N GLU A 46 30.86 -17.61 -2.79
CA GLU A 46 31.45 -17.01 -1.58
C GLU A 46 30.70 -15.75 -1.09
N GLN A 47 29.69 -15.27 -1.82
CA GLN A 47 28.97 -14.02 -1.58
C GLN A 47 27.46 -14.26 -1.48
N LEU A 48 26.83 -13.68 -0.45
CA LEU A 48 25.40 -13.69 -0.22
C LEU A 48 24.65 -13.09 -1.41
N ALA A 49 23.58 -13.77 -1.84
CA ALA A 49 22.75 -13.32 -2.94
C ALA A 49 22.24 -11.88 -2.71
N PRO A 50 22.24 -11.00 -3.73
CA PRO A 50 21.84 -9.61 -3.59
C PRO A 50 20.46 -9.40 -2.96
N ILE A 51 19.48 -10.24 -3.31
CA ILE A 51 18.12 -10.17 -2.76
C ILE A 51 18.07 -10.56 -1.28
N ASN A 52 18.83 -11.58 -0.87
CA ASN A 52 18.93 -11.99 0.54
C ASN A 52 19.62 -10.92 1.38
N ALA A 53 20.66 -10.29 0.83
CA ALA A 53 21.34 -9.17 1.47
C ALA A 53 20.42 -7.94 1.61
N LEU A 54 19.58 -7.66 0.61
CA LEU A 54 18.56 -6.61 0.68
C LEU A 54 17.48 -6.93 1.73
N SER A 55 17.01 -8.18 1.82
CA SER A 55 16.05 -8.62 2.84
C SER A 55 16.60 -8.38 4.24
N MET A 56 17.81 -8.89 4.51
CA MET A 56 18.51 -8.67 5.78
C MET A 56 18.68 -7.17 6.09
N PHE A 57 19.08 -6.37 5.08
CA PHE A 57 19.26 -4.93 5.24
C PHE A 57 17.96 -4.20 5.67
N VAL A 58 16.83 -4.58 5.07
CA VAL A 58 15.51 -3.96 5.35
C VAL A 58 14.93 -4.47 6.67
N GLU A 59 14.92 -5.78 6.89
CA GLU A 59 14.34 -6.41 8.10
C GLU A 59 15.08 -5.99 9.37
N ALA A 60 16.42 -5.89 9.31
CA ALA A 60 17.21 -5.43 10.45
C ALA A 60 17.24 -3.90 10.60
N GLY A 61 16.53 -3.15 9.76
CA GLY A 61 16.44 -1.69 9.84
C GLY A 61 17.80 -0.98 9.71
N LEU A 62 18.71 -1.52 8.89
CA LEU A 62 20.08 -1.02 8.81
C LEU A 62 20.15 0.29 8.01
N SER A 63 20.95 1.23 8.50
CA SER A 63 21.46 2.33 7.69
C SER A 63 22.61 1.86 6.79
N ARG A 64 22.89 2.63 5.72
CA ARG A 64 24.06 2.38 4.85
C ARG A 64 25.35 2.28 5.65
N LYS A 65 25.55 3.14 6.66
CA LYS A 65 26.76 3.14 7.49
C LYS A 65 26.88 1.85 8.31
N GLN A 66 25.80 1.41 8.95
CA GLN A 66 25.79 0.17 9.72
C GLN A 66 26.06 -1.04 8.82
N TYR A 67 25.45 -1.07 7.63
CA TYR A 67 25.70 -2.13 6.66
C TYR A 67 27.16 -2.19 6.21
N GLU A 68 27.78 -1.04 5.88
CA GLU A 68 29.20 -1.00 5.48
C GLU A 68 30.13 -1.41 6.63
N VAL A 69 29.76 -1.13 7.88
CA VAL A 69 30.48 -1.66 9.06
C VAL A 69 30.40 -3.18 9.10
N ILE A 70 29.21 -3.78 8.99
CA ILE A 70 29.02 -5.25 8.96
C ILE A 70 29.83 -5.87 7.81
N ARG A 71 29.72 -5.29 6.61
CA ARG A 71 30.46 -5.72 5.43
C ARG A 71 31.97 -5.63 5.63
N SER A 72 32.47 -4.65 6.39
CA SER A 72 33.91 -4.51 6.63
C SER A 72 34.53 -5.73 7.32
N PHE A 73 33.74 -6.46 8.13
CA PHE A 73 34.16 -7.69 8.79
C PHE A 73 34.18 -8.90 7.84
N ASN A 74 33.31 -8.94 6.82
CA ASN A 74 33.30 -10.01 5.82
C ASN A 74 32.93 -9.49 4.42
N LYS A 75 33.93 -8.91 3.74
CA LYS A 75 33.76 -8.30 2.41
C LYS A 75 33.47 -9.29 1.29
N LYS A 76 33.84 -10.56 1.47
CA LYS A 76 33.59 -11.62 0.51
C LYS A 76 32.12 -12.00 0.55
N PHE A 77 31.62 -12.27 1.76
CA PHE A 77 30.25 -12.69 1.98
C PHE A 77 29.22 -11.59 1.71
N TYR A 78 29.47 -10.34 2.15
CA TYR A 78 28.48 -9.27 1.98
C TYR A 78 28.72 -8.45 0.69
N PRO A 79 27.72 -8.37 -0.21
CA PRO A 79 27.83 -7.59 -1.44
C PRO A 79 28.02 -6.10 -1.15
N CYS A 80 28.63 -5.37 -2.08
CA CYS A 80 28.75 -3.92 -1.95
C CYS A 80 27.38 -3.25 -1.86
N TYR A 81 27.28 -2.12 -1.14
CA TYR A 81 26.02 -1.38 -1.03
C TYR A 81 25.44 -0.96 -2.39
N SER A 82 26.27 -0.69 -3.39
CA SER A 82 25.82 -0.40 -4.76
C SER A 82 24.98 -1.53 -5.39
N ILE A 83 25.30 -2.78 -5.07
CA ILE A 83 24.56 -3.95 -5.55
C ILE A 83 23.18 -4.00 -4.86
N ILE A 84 23.14 -3.81 -3.53
CA ILE A 84 21.88 -3.72 -2.77
C ILE A 84 21.02 -2.56 -3.26
N GLN A 85 21.64 -1.40 -3.53
CA GLN A 85 20.94 -0.24 -4.05
C GLN A 85 20.28 -0.54 -5.41
N ASN A 86 20.96 -1.28 -6.28
CA ASN A 86 20.40 -1.69 -7.56
C ASN A 86 19.24 -2.69 -7.39
N GLU A 87 19.36 -3.66 -6.48
CA GLU A 87 18.22 -4.54 -6.14
C GLU A 87 17.05 -3.76 -5.57
N LYS A 88 17.30 -2.80 -4.68
CA LYS A 88 16.25 -1.94 -4.10
C LYS A 88 15.50 -1.16 -5.19
N LYS A 89 16.22 -0.64 -6.19
CA LYS A 89 15.62 0.05 -7.34
C LYS A 89 14.71 -0.85 -8.18
N LYS A 90 15.04 -2.14 -8.33
CA LYS A 90 14.17 -3.11 -9.02
C LYS A 90 12.83 -3.32 -8.32
N CYS A 91 12.74 -3.03 -7.02
CA CYS A 91 11.52 -3.14 -6.25
C CYS A 91 10.62 -1.88 -6.31
N TYR A 92 11.10 -0.78 -6.86
CA TYR A 92 10.34 0.47 -6.95
C TYR A 92 9.40 0.48 -8.17
N PRO A 93 8.27 1.19 -8.08
CA PRO A 93 7.46 1.50 -9.25
C PRO A 93 8.28 2.24 -10.32
N LYS A 94 7.81 2.18 -11.57
CA LYS A 94 8.43 2.92 -12.68
C LYS A 94 8.38 4.43 -12.41
N GLN A 95 9.34 5.17 -12.98
CA GLN A 95 9.42 6.62 -12.77
C GLN A 95 8.17 7.36 -13.24
N GLU A 96 7.53 6.89 -14.32
CA GLU A 96 6.28 7.48 -14.83
C GLU A 96 5.08 7.26 -13.89
N SER A 97 5.20 6.37 -12.91
CA SER A 97 4.08 5.96 -12.06
C SER A 97 3.88 6.86 -10.84
N TYR A 98 4.85 7.71 -10.50
CA TYR A 98 4.80 8.51 -9.28
C TYR A 98 5.35 9.93 -9.48
N GLN A 99 4.82 10.85 -8.69
CA GLN A 99 5.26 12.24 -8.67
C GLN A 99 5.72 12.59 -7.25
N VAL A 100 6.85 13.28 -7.15
CA VAL A 100 7.37 13.81 -5.89
C VAL A 100 7.58 15.31 -6.05
N THR A 101 6.94 16.09 -5.18
CA THR A 101 7.10 17.53 -5.06
C THR A 101 7.75 17.87 -3.71
N ALA A 102 7.92 19.16 -3.41
CA ALA A 102 8.47 19.59 -2.12
C ALA A 102 7.54 19.28 -0.93
N SER A 103 6.23 19.15 -1.19
CA SER A 103 5.21 18.89 -0.18
C SER A 103 4.56 17.51 -0.32
N CYS A 104 4.51 16.94 -1.53
CA CYS A 104 3.76 15.71 -1.87
C CYS A 104 4.66 14.58 -2.36
N ALA A 105 4.24 13.35 -2.11
CA ALA A 105 4.58 12.23 -2.95
C ALA A 105 3.33 11.38 -3.20
N GLU A 106 2.99 11.17 -4.46
CA GLU A 106 1.83 10.36 -4.86
C GLU A 106 2.21 9.37 -5.97
N VAL A 107 1.43 8.29 -6.06
CA VAL A 107 1.60 7.22 -7.05
C VAL A 107 0.25 6.92 -7.66
N ASN A 108 0.21 6.71 -8.98
CA ASN A 108 -1.00 6.30 -9.65
C ASN A 108 -1.46 4.92 -9.14
N LEU A 109 -2.75 4.81 -8.75
CA LEU A 109 -3.27 3.61 -8.10
C LEU A 109 -3.18 2.37 -9.00
N GLN A 110 -3.53 2.49 -10.28
CA GLN A 110 -3.44 1.37 -11.24
C GLN A 110 -2.00 0.86 -11.33
N HIS A 111 -1.03 1.76 -11.54
CA HIS A 111 0.38 1.39 -11.64
C HIS A 111 0.90 0.74 -10.35
N LEU A 112 0.45 1.21 -9.18
CA LEU A 112 0.81 0.60 -7.90
C LEU A 112 0.28 -0.84 -7.80
N LEU A 113 -0.98 -1.07 -8.19
CA LEU A 113 -1.58 -2.41 -8.17
C LEU A 113 -0.94 -3.34 -9.20
N ASP A 114 -0.67 -2.87 -10.42
CA ASP A 114 0.02 -3.66 -11.45
C ASP A 114 1.41 -4.11 -10.98
N HIS A 115 2.17 -3.19 -10.38
CA HIS A 115 3.48 -3.46 -9.80
C HIS A 115 3.38 -4.47 -8.66
N THR A 116 2.39 -4.30 -7.78
CA THR A 116 2.16 -5.18 -6.64
C THR A 116 1.78 -6.60 -7.09
N VAL A 117 0.83 -6.73 -8.03
CA VAL A 117 0.45 -8.01 -8.63
C VAL A 117 1.65 -8.71 -9.25
N THR A 118 2.43 -7.99 -10.05
CA THR A 118 3.63 -8.56 -10.70
C THR A 118 4.61 -9.13 -9.67
N ARG A 119 4.83 -8.39 -8.57
CA ARG A 119 5.70 -8.85 -7.47
C ARG A 119 5.12 -10.03 -6.71
N LEU A 120 3.81 -10.03 -6.42
CA LEU A 120 3.12 -11.13 -5.74
C LEU A 120 3.15 -12.42 -6.57
N LEU A 121 2.89 -12.33 -7.88
CA LEU A 121 2.94 -13.49 -8.77
C LEU A 121 4.34 -14.09 -8.85
N LYS A 122 5.38 -13.25 -8.84
CA LYS A 122 6.78 -13.73 -8.77
C LYS A 122 7.08 -14.38 -7.42
N TYR A 123 6.60 -13.82 -6.33
CA TYR A 123 6.82 -14.37 -5.00
C TYR A 123 6.10 -15.71 -4.79
N LEU A 124 4.86 -15.82 -5.31
CA LEU A 124 4.01 -17.01 -5.21
C LEU A 124 4.14 -17.93 -6.42
N GLU A 125 5.22 -17.81 -7.19
CA GLU A 125 5.35 -18.47 -8.50
C GLU A 125 5.09 -19.98 -8.42
N GLU A 126 5.62 -20.65 -7.40
CA GLU A 126 5.42 -22.09 -7.19
C GLU A 126 3.94 -22.45 -7.02
N VAL A 127 3.19 -21.64 -6.26
CA VAL A 127 1.74 -21.83 -6.04
C VAL A 127 0.98 -21.53 -7.33
N ILE A 128 1.29 -20.44 -8.01
CA ILE A 128 0.62 -20.04 -9.26
C ILE A 128 0.81 -21.10 -10.36
N ARG A 129 1.96 -21.76 -10.41
CA ARG A 129 2.25 -22.86 -11.33
C ARG A 129 1.35 -24.08 -11.12
N THR A 130 0.79 -24.28 -9.93
CA THR A 130 -0.16 -25.37 -9.67
C THR A 130 -1.56 -25.12 -10.21
N LEU A 131 -1.92 -23.86 -10.47
CA LEU A 131 -3.21 -23.47 -11.01
C LEU A 131 -3.33 -23.77 -12.51
N ASN A 132 -4.54 -24.04 -12.99
CA ASN A 132 -4.82 -24.22 -14.41
C ASN A 132 -4.87 -22.86 -15.14
N GLN A 133 -4.80 -22.88 -16.48
CA GLN A 133 -4.80 -21.66 -17.28
C GLN A 133 -6.06 -20.79 -17.07
N ASP A 134 -7.23 -21.40 -16.90
CA ASP A 134 -8.48 -20.67 -16.69
C ASP A 134 -8.52 -19.98 -15.32
N ASP A 135 -7.98 -20.62 -14.29
CA ASP A 135 -7.94 -20.07 -12.94
C ASP A 135 -6.97 -18.89 -12.86
N ARG A 136 -5.84 -18.96 -13.56
CA ARG A 136 -4.88 -17.84 -13.67
C ARG A 136 -5.46 -16.60 -14.34
N LYS A 137 -6.56 -16.76 -15.09
CA LYS A 137 -7.28 -15.66 -15.75
C LYS A 137 -8.49 -15.14 -14.95
N LYS A 138 -8.74 -15.68 -13.75
CA LYS A 138 -9.86 -15.32 -12.89
C LYS A 138 -9.40 -14.98 -11.46
N LEU A 139 -8.16 -14.54 -11.33
CA LEU A 139 -7.62 -14.15 -10.03
C LEU A 139 -8.24 -12.84 -9.58
N ILE A 140 -8.46 -12.71 -8.27
CA ILE A 140 -9.01 -11.50 -7.67
C ILE A 140 -8.08 -11.08 -6.53
N LEU A 141 -7.54 -9.87 -6.61
CA LEU A 141 -6.79 -9.24 -5.54
C LEU A 141 -7.76 -8.43 -4.67
N ILE A 142 -8.10 -8.99 -3.51
CA ILE A 142 -8.90 -8.30 -2.48
C ILE A 142 -7.94 -7.53 -1.57
N SER A 143 -8.02 -6.20 -1.61
CA SER A 143 -7.17 -5.29 -0.86
C SER A 143 -7.97 -4.41 0.09
N LYS A 144 -7.36 -4.06 1.20
CA LYS A 144 -7.83 -3.01 2.11
C LYS A 144 -7.01 -1.75 1.89
N TRP A 145 -7.64 -0.59 1.99
CA TRP A 145 -6.99 0.72 1.94
C TRP A 145 -7.53 1.63 3.03
N GLY A 146 -6.87 2.76 3.23
CA GLY A 146 -7.30 3.82 4.13
C GLY A 146 -6.24 4.88 4.32
N CYS A 147 -6.55 5.85 5.17
CA CYS A 147 -5.72 7.00 5.49
C CYS A 147 -5.73 7.23 7.00
N ASP A 148 -4.65 7.80 7.52
CA ASP A 148 -4.53 8.24 8.90
C ASP A 148 -3.99 9.67 9.00
N GLY A 149 -4.33 10.33 10.10
CA GLY A 149 -3.69 11.58 10.49
C GLY A 149 -2.53 11.28 11.44
N SER A 150 -1.36 11.86 11.20
CA SER A 150 -0.24 11.78 12.13
C SER A 150 0.26 13.16 12.54
N GLN A 151 0.76 13.29 13.77
CA GLN A 151 1.45 14.50 14.22
C GLN A 151 2.94 14.33 13.99
N GLN A 152 3.54 15.24 13.22
CA GLN A 152 4.96 15.19 12.87
C GLN A 152 5.69 16.45 13.33
N VAL A 153 7.01 16.33 13.49
CA VAL A 153 7.87 17.47 13.83
C VAL A 153 7.88 18.44 12.66
N GLN A 154 7.52 19.71 12.93
CA GLN A 154 7.54 20.75 11.91
C GLN A 154 8.99 21.04 11.51
N PHE A 155 9.30 20.74 10.26
CA PHE A 155 10.50 21.27 9.61
C PHE A 155 10.20 22.68 9.08
N LYS A 156 11.24 23.47 8.77
CA LYS A 156 11.11 24.89 8.37
C LYS A 156 10.47 25.11 6.98
N GLN A 157 9.40 24.40 6.66
CA GLN A 157 8.61 24.48 5.44
C GLN A 157 7.20 25.02 5.78
N LYS A 158 6.57 25.67 4.80
CA LYS A 158 5.17 26.10 4.92
C LYS A 158 4.26 24.87 4.80
N TYR A 159 3.16 24.85 5.56
CA TYR A 159 2.17 23.79 5.54
C TYR A 159 0.76 24.39 5.61
N ASP A 160 -0.18 23.83 4.86
CA ASP A 160 -1.59 24.23 4.85
C ASP A 160 -2.40 23.27 5.72
N ASN A 161 -3.31 23.78 6.56
CA ASN A 161 -4.01 23.04 7.61
C ASN A 161 -5.49 22.73 7.27
N GLU A 162 -5.84 22.62 5.99
CA GLU A 162 -7.22 22.31 5.60
C GLU A 162 -7.51 20.81 5.75
N ASP A 163 -8.66 20.49 6.32
CA ASP A 163 -9.14 19.10 6.41
C ASP A 163 -9.70 18.70 5.05
N VAL A 164 -8.91 17.91 4.31
CA VAL A 164 -9.21 17.43 2.95
C VAL A 164 -9.61 15.95 2.93
N THR A 165 -9.98 15.39 4.09
CA THR A 165 -10.21 13.95 4.25
C THR A 165 -11.23 13.41 3.25
N ASN A 166 -12.32 14.15 3.00
CA ASN A 166 -13.40 13.71 2.12
C ASN A 166 -13.01 13.80 0.65
N GLU A 167 -12.27 14.83 0.29
CA GLU A 167 -11.74 15.08 -1.05
C GLU A 167 -10.76 13.96 -1.43
N GLU A 168 -9.85 13.60 -0.53
CA GLU A 168 -8.87 12.52 -0.72
C GLU A 168 -9.55 11.13 -0.78
N ILE A 169 -10.54 10.87 0.08
CA ILE A 169 -11.33 9.62 0.00
C ILE A 169 -12.03 9.54 -1.36
N SER A 170 -12.71 10.61 -1.78
CA SER A 170 -13.41 10.68 -3.07
C SER A 170 -12.45 10.51 -4.24
N TYR A 171 -11.25 11.10 -4.16
CA TYR A 171 -10.21 10.99 -5.17
C TYR A 171 -9.75 9.53 -5.37
N ILE A 172 -9.52 8.79 -4.27
CA ILE A 172 -9.14 7.38 -4.35
C ILE A 172 -10.32 6.50 -4.80
N GLU A 173 -11.54 6.75 -4.32
CA GLU A 173 -12.73 6.02 -4.75
C GLU A 173 -12.98 6.17 -6.26
N ASN A 174 -12.80 7.37 -6.81
CA ASN A 174 -12.89 7.61 -8.25
C ASN A 174 -11.80 6.84 -9.04
N GLN A 175 -10.58 6.74 -8.50
CA GLN A 175 -9.56 5.89 -9.10
C GLN A 175 -9.94 4.41 -9.03
N ILE A 176 -10.48 3.95 -7.89
CA ILE A 176 -10.95 2.56 -7.73
C ILE A 176 -12.03 2.22 -8.74
N ALA A 177 -13.01 3.11 -8.96
CA ALA A 177 -14.10 2.92 -9.92
C ALA A 177 -13.62 2.80 -11.37
N THR A 178 -12.41 3.29 -11.69
CA THR A 178 -11.81 3.25 -13.03
C THR A 178 -10.69 2.23 -13.16
N LEU A 179 -10.45 1.41 -12.12
CA LEU A 179 -9.42 0.38 -12.14
C LEU A 179 -9.70 -0.65 -13.23
N LYS A 180 -8.63 -1.01 -13.92
CA LYS A 180 -8.60 -2.05 -14.94
C LYS A 180 -7.99 -3.30 -14.35
N VAL A 181 -8.43 -4.43 -14.88
CA VAL A 181 -7.83 -5.73 -14.64
C VAL A 181 -6.34 -5.68 -15.02
N THR A 182 -5.46 -6.16 -14.14
CA THR A 182 -4.04 -6.31 -14.46
C THR A 182 -3.86 -7.57 -15.28
N GLU A 183 -3.41 -7.42 -16.52
CA GLU A 183 -3.14 -8.53 -17.42
C GLU A 183 -1.67 -8.56 -17.80
N GLY A 184 -1.14 -9.77 -18.01
CA GLY A 184 0.26 -9.92 -18.37
C GLY A 184 0.66 -11.34 -18.72
N ILE A 185 1.91 -11.47 -19.12
CA ILE A 185 2.57 -12.74 -19.43
C ILE A 185 3.81 -12.83 -18.56
N GLN A 186 3.88 -13.87 -17.73
CA GLN A 186 5.15 -14.34 -17.16
C GLN A 186 5.71 -15.45 -18.04
N GLU A 187 6.99 -15.80 -17.88
CA GLU A 187 7.80 -16.61 -18.81
C GLU A 187 7.09 -17.84 -19.42
N ASN A 188 6.17 -18.48 -18.69
CA ASN A 188 5.44 -19.66 -19.16
C ASN A 188 3.91 -19.56 -19.09
N TYR A 189 3.32 -18.41 -18.71
CA TYR A 189 1.87 -18.32 -18.54
C TYR A 189 1.33 -16.89 -18.64
N SER A 190 0.07 -16.79 -19.08
CA SER A 190 -0.72 -15.56 -19.00
C SER A 190 -1.53 -15.52 -17.72
N PHE A 191 -1.80 -14.32 -17.23
CA PHE A 191 -2.63 -14.08 -16.04
C PHE A 191 -3.52 -12.85 -16.24
N SER A 192 -4.61 -12.81 -15.46
CA SER A 192 -5.55 -11.69 -15.39
C SER A 192 -6.04 -11.57 -13.96
N VAL A 193 -5.87 -10.40 -13.36
CA VAL A 193 -6.16 -10.13 -11.94
C VAL A 193 -7.11 -8.95 -11.82
N GLU A 194 -8.33 -9.21 -11.34
CA GLU A 194 -9.31 -8.19 -10.96
C GLU A 194 -8.97 -7.59 -9.59
N HIS A 195 -9.19 -6.29 -9.40
CA HIS A 195 -8.91 -5.60 -8.14
C HIS A 195 -10.20 -5.28 -7.39
N LYS A 196 -10.27 -5.63 -6.11
CA LYS A 196 -11.36 -5.25 -5.21
C LYS A 196 -10.78 -4.55 -3.99
N MET A 197 -11.09 -3.28 -3.81
CA MET A 197 -10.50 -2.45 -2.75
C MET A 197 -11.56 -1.96 -1.77
N THR A 198 -11.36 -2.17 -0.48
CA THR A 198 -12.31 -1.74 0.56
C THR A 198 -11.66 -0.79 1.56
N LEU A 199 -12.32 0.34 1.82
CA LEU A 199 -11.88 1.34 2.81
C LEU A 199 -12.15 0.81 4.23
N THR A 200 -11.15 0.20 4.85
CA THR A 200 -11.27 -0.38 6.21
C THR A 200 -10.08 -0.07 7.12
N MET A 201 -8.98 0.44 6.57
CA MET A 201 -7.81 0.87 7.36
C MET A 201 -7.94 2.34 7.76
N VAL A 202 -9.04 2.68 8.43
CA VAL A 202 -9.37 4.03 8.88
C VAL A 202 -9.74 4.03 10.35
N ASP A 203 -9.44 5.13 11.04
CA ASP A 203 -9.85 5.31 12.44
C ASP A 203 -11.29 5.85 12.54
N GLY A 204 -11.85 5.83 13.76
CA GLY A 204 -13.21 6.31 13.99
C GLY A 204 -13.42 7.81 13.68
N LYS A 205 -12.36 8.64 13.73
CA LYS A 205 -12.45 10.06 13.37
C LYS A 205 -12.52 10.24 11.86
N VAL A 206 -11.73 9.47 11.10
CA VAL A 206 -11.82 9.43 9.63
C VAL A 206 -13.19 8.93 9.21
N CYS A 207 -13.73 7.88 9.84
CA CYS A 207 -15.11 7.44 9.60
C CYS A 207 -16.13 8.53 9.91
N ASN A 208 -15.94 9.31 10.97
CA ASN A 208 -16.81 10.44 11.30
C ASN A 208 -16.76 11.53 10.23
N ALA A 209 -15.57 11.88 9.73
CA ALA A 209 -15.40 12.83 8.64
C ALA A 209 -16.09 12.35 7.35
N ALA A 210 -15.79 11.09 6.94
CA ALA A 210 -16.35 10.45 5.75
C ALA A 210 -17.88 10.36 5.77
N THR A 211 -18.47 10.16 6.95
CA THR A 211 -19.93 10.08 7.11
C THR A 211 -20.59 11.43 7.42
N SER A 212 -19.86 12.54 7.38
CA SER A 212 -20.32 13.86 7.82
C SER A 212 -20.88 13.85 9.26
N THR A 213 -20.42 12.93 10.09
CA THR A 213 -20.76 12.82 11.52
C THR A 213 -19.89 13.78 12.32
N LYS A 214 -20.43 14.96 12.65
CA LYS A 214 -19.69 16.05 13.31
C LYS A 214 -19.17 15.74 14.73
N SER A 215 -19.69 14.72 15.40
CA SER A 215 -19.37 14.43 16.80
C SER A 215 -18.80 13.03 16.95
N THR A 216 -17.64 12.93 17.60
CA THR A 216 -17.02 11.65 17.98
C THR A 216 -17.81 10.88 19.04
N MET A 217 -18.80 11.51 19.68
CA MET A 217 -19.73 10.87 20.62
C MET A 217 -21.00 10.33 19.95
N LYS A 218 -21.09 10.43 18.61
CA LYS A 218 -22.17 9.87 17.82
C LYS A 218 -21.60 8.71 16.99
N CYS A 219 -22.34 7.60 16.94
CA CYS A 219 -21.97 6.45 16.12
C CYS A 219 -22.04 6.83 14.63
N TYR A 220 -20.95 6.67 13.88
CA TYR A 220 -20.93 6.93 12.44
C TYR A 220 -21.73 5.90 11.63
N ILE A 221 -22.04 4.74 12.20
CA ILE A 221 -22.79 3.66 11.53
C ILE A 221 -24.30 3.92 11.57
N CYS A 222 -24.84 4.17 12.77
CA CYS A 222 -26.28 4.24 13.01
C CYS A 222 -26.77 5.60 13.55
N GLY A 223 -25.85 6.54 13.80
CA GLY A 223 -26.18 7.85 14.35
C GLY A 223 -26.69 7.84 15.80
N ALA A 224 -26.53 6.74 16.53
CA ALA A 224 -26.82 6.66 17.97
C ALA A 224 -25.91 7.60 18.78
N THR A 225 -26.47 8.27 19.78
CA THR A 225 -25.71 9.07 20.76
C THR A 225 -25.45 8.24 22.01
N SER A 226 -24.53 8.64 22.90
CA SER A 226 -24.24 7.90 24.14
C SER A 226 -25.48 7.59 25.01
N LYS A 227 -26.55 8.39 24.91
CA LYS A 227 -27.82 8.15 25.62
C LYS A 227 -28.63 6.99 25.01
N ASP A 228 -28.48 6.77 23.71
CA ASP A 228 -29.20 5.77 22.94
C ASP A 228 -28.62 4.36 23.13
N PHE A 229 -27.31 4.25 23.41
CA PHE A 229 -26.58 2.97 23.42
C PHE A 229 -27.07 1.97 24.46
N ASN A 230 -27.69 2.44 25.55
CA ASN A 230 -28.23 1.56 26.59
C ASN A 230 -29.66 1.07 26.28
N ASN A 231 -30.27 1.54 25.19
CA ASN A 231 -31.62 1.13 24.80
C ASN A 231 -31.58 0.08 23.68
N LEU A 232 -31.58 -1.20 24.07
CA LEU A 232 -31.53 -2.33 23.13
C LEU A 232 -32.79 -2.48 22.26
N GLN A 233 -33.88 -1.76 22.57
CA GLN A 233 -35.10 -1.75 21.75
C GLN A 233 -35.07 -0.67 20.68
N LEU A 234 -34.06 0.20 20.70
CA LEU A 234 -33.92 1.29 19.74
C LEU A 234 -33.29 0.78 18.44
N ASN A 235 -34.11 0.66 17.40
CA ASN A 235 -33.63 0.37 16.06
C ASN A 235 -33.40 1.69 15.30
N LYS A 236 -32.16 1.92 14.85
CA LYS A 236 -31.82 2.99 13.92
C LYS A 236 -31.44 2.39 12.57
N GLU A 237 -31.90 3.01 11.50
CA GLU A 237 -31.52 2.63 10.14
C GLU A 237 -30.01 2.83 9.96
N ILE A 238 -29.36 1.82 9.38
CA ILE A 238 -27.95 1.86 9.03
C ILE A 238 -27.87 2.13 7.53
N ASN A 239 -27.03 3.07 7.13
CA ASN A 239 -26.74 3.28 5.71
C ASN A 239 -25.98 2.05 5.17
N PRO A 240 -26.55 1.25 4.24
CA PRO A 240 -25.92 0.04 3.74
C PRO A 240 -24.55 0.29 3.10
N LEU A 241 -24.33 1.49 2.55
CA LEU A 241 -23.08 1.91 1.94
C LEU A 241 -21.91 1.98 2.95
N LEU A 242 -22.19 2.01 4.26
CA LEU A 242 -21.18 2.01 5.33
C LEU A 242 -20.65 0.62 5.69
N LEU A 243 -21.37 -0.45 5.32
CA LEU A 243 -21.04 -1.83 5.71
C LEU A 243 -20.45 -2.65 4.55
N ALA A 244 -20.70 -2.24 3.31
CA ALA A 244 -20.14 -2.88 2.13
C ALA A 244 -20.05 -1.88 0.95
N PRO A 245 -18.91 -1.19 0.78
CA PRO A 245 -18.72 -0.26 -0.33
C PRO A 245 -18.78 -0.90 -1.73
N ASN A 246 -18.73 -2.24 -1.84
CA ASN A 246 -18.59 -2.95 -3.13
C ASN A 246 -19.64 -4.05 -3.34
N GLN A 247 -20.92 -3.73 -3.20
CA GLN A 247 -22.00 -4.53 -3.81
C GLN A 247 -22.72 -3.72 -4.89
N LEU A 248 -22.01 -3.44 -5.97
CA LEU A 248 -22.55 -3.20 -7.30
C LEU A 248 -21.80 -4.07 -8.31
#